data_AF-A0A2V7N0P4-F1
#
_entry.id   AF-A0A2V7N0P4-F1
#
_cell.length_a   1.000
_cell.length_b   1.000
_cell.length_c   1.000
_cell.angle_alpha   90.00
_cell.angle_beta   90.00
_cell.angle_gamma   90.00
#
_symmetry.space_group_name_H-M   'P 1'
#
loop_
_entity.id
_entity.type
_entity.pdbx_description
1 polymer ?
#
loop_
_entity_poly.entity_id
_entity_poly.type
_entity_poly.pdbx_seq_one_letter_code
_entity_poly.pdbx_strand_id
1 'polypeptide(L)'
;MAAGRCDSAVATAKAAQLQAPAHALGPLVIGRCQETDGRYDLAYATYTDFAARHPRARGVAAVRAAAQLALRAQATQTAKLALARESTLTTLPPEPSSVAVLPLTIAGDSSLQPLSRGLAELITSDLALVRSLRLLERMQVGSLLDELKLSQSARVDSATAARVGRMLRAERMVQGVAALTENGPVRMSAAVVRGDGQVRAGPEVNGTFKRLLDLEKELVLGLASQLGIQLTEAERQRILRQGPRNLAAFLAYSQGLE
;
A
#
# COMPACT_ATOMS: atom_id res chain seq x y z
N MET A 1 17.56 -25.30 1.42
CA MET A 1 18.45 -25.39 0.24
C MET A 1 18.31 -24.23 -0.77
N ALA A 2 17.29 -23.35 -0.69
CA ALA A 2 17.18 -22.21 -1.61
C ALA A 2 18.06 -21.00 -1.25
N ALA A 3 18.24 -20.71 0.06
CA ALA A 3 19.00 -19.55 0.55
C ALA A 3 20.44 -19.47 -0.02
N GLY A 4 21.22 -20.56 0.09
CA GLY A 4 22.61 -20.59 -0.42
C GLY A 4 22.76 -20.48 -1.94
N ARG A 5 21.66 -20.66 -2.72
CA ARG A 5 21.68 -20.41 -4.17
C ARG A 5 21.45 -18.94 -4.50
N CYS A 6 20.70 -18.21 -3.67
CA CYS A 6 20.49 -16.80 -3.87
C CYS A 6 21.69 -15.95 -3.47
N ASP A 7 22.41 -16.32 -2.41
CA ASP A 7 23.62 -15.58 -2.00
C ASP A 7 24.70 -15.58 -3.10
N SER A 8 24.98 -16.75 -3.67
CA SER A 8 25.96 -16.90 -4.76
C SER A 8 25.48 -16.26 -6.07
N ALA A 9 24.18 -16.37 -6.40
CA ALA A 9 23.59 -15.74 -7.57
C ALA A 9 23.65 -14.20 -7.47
N VAL A 10 23.32 -13.63 -6.31
CA VAL A 10 23.38 -12.17 -6.07
C VAL A 10 24.82 -11.67 -6.16
N ALA A 11 25.79 -12.38 -5.56
CA ALA A 11 27.20 -12.00 -5.64
C ALA A 11 27.70 -12.00 -7.10
N THR A 12 27.39 -13.07 -7.85
CA THR A 12 27.75 -13.20 -9.27
C THR A 12 27.07 -12.13 -10.12
N ALA A 13 25.79 -11.87 -9.90
CA ALA A 13 25.02 -10.85 -10.60
C ALA A 13 25.59 -9.45 -10.36
N LYS A 14 25.98 -9.12 -9.11
CA LYS A 14 26.62 -7.85 -8.77
C LYS A 14 27.97 -7.69 -9.46
N ALA A 15 28.81 -8.72 -9.45
CA ALA A 15 30.12 -8.70 -10.13
C ALA A 15 29.96 -8.51 -11.66
N ALA A 16 29.02 -9.21 -12.29
CA ALA A 16 28.70 -9.05 -13.71
C ALA A 16 28.16 -7.64 -14.02
N GLN A 17 27.35 -7.06 -13.13
CA GLN A 17 26.82 -5.70 -13.30
C GLN A 17 27.93 -4.64 -13.31
N LEU A 18 29.03 -4.84 -12.58
CA LEU A 18 30.17 -3.92 -12.61
C LEU A 18 30.86 -3.90 -13.98
N GLN A 19 30.87 -5.03 -14.68
CA GLN A 19 31.46 -5.14 -16.02
C GLN A 19 30.49 -4.70 -17.12
N ALA A 20 29.19 -4.94 -16.92
CA ALA A 20 28.14 -4.56 -17.87
C ALA A 20 26.99 -3.80 -17.17
N PRO A 21 27.18 -2.52 -16.81
CA PRO A 21 26.20 -1.76 -16.01
C PRO A 21 24.83 -1.59 -16.65
N ALA A 22 24.74 -1.65 -17.98
CA ALA A 22 23.47 -1.54 -18.72
C ALA A 22 22.81 -2.90 -19.02
N HIS A 23 23.31 -4.02 -18.48
CA HIS A 23 22.72 -5.34 -18.71
C HIS A 23 21.59 -5.62 -17.70
N ALA A 24 20.40 -5.98 -18.20
CA ALA A 24 19.22 -6.19 -17.36
C ALA A 24 19.21 -7.49 -16.54
N LEU A 25 20.19 -8.39 -16.71
CA LEU A 25 20.16 -9.71 -16.06
C LEU A 25 20.54 -9.59 -14.58
N GLY A 26 21.52 -8.75 -14.26
CA GLY A 26 21.92 -8.54 -12.87
C GLY A 26 20.76 -8.08 -11.97
N PRO A 27 20.04 -6.99 -12.29
CA PRO A 27 18.90 -6.56 -11.47
C PRO A 27 17.77 -7.61 -11.45
N LEU A 28 17.50 -8.33 -12.55
CA LEU A 28 16.49 -9.41 -12.58
C LEU A 28 16.83 -10.55 -11.62
N VAL A 29 18.08 -10.98 -11.58
CA VAL A 29 18.53 -12.05 -10.66
C VAL A 29 18.47 -11.56 -9.21
N ILE A 30 19.00 -10.36 -8.94
CA ILE A 30 19.04 -9.79 -7.59
C ILE A 30 17.63 -9.60 -7.04
N GLY A 31 16.75 -8.96 -7.83
CA GLY A 31 15.37 -8.71 -7.45
C GLY A 31 14.58 -10.01 -7.23
N ARG A 32 14.78 -11.03 -8.08
CA ARG A 32 14.07 -12.30 -7.92
C ARG A 32 14.46 -13.03 -6.62
N CYS A 33 15.71 -12.93 -6.20
CA CYS A 33 16.14 -13.45 -4.91
C CYS A 33 15.53 -12.67 -3.75
N GLN A 34 15.47 -11.34 -3.82
CA GLN A 34 14.79 -10.52 -2.82
C GLN A 34 13.29 -10.86 -2.72
N GLU A 35 12.60 -11.06 -3.84
CA GLU A 35 11.20 -11.51 -3.87
C GLU A 35 11.02 -12.89 -3.19
N THR A 36 11.96 -13.81 -3.41
CA THR A 36 11.93 -15.15 -2.81
C THR A 36 12.05 -15.09 -1.29
N ASP A 37 12.80 -14.11 -0.78
CA ASP A 37 12.93 -13.82 0.65
C ASP A 37 11.77 -12.96 1.20
N GLY A 38 10.75 -12.65 0.39
CA GLY A 38 9.62 -11.79 0.78
C GLY A 38 9.99 -10.32 0.94
N ARG A 39 11.13 -9.87 0.40
CA ARG A 39 11.62 -8.49 0.41
C ARG A 39 11.22 -7.77 -0.88
N TYR A 40 9.92 -7.64 -1.11
CA TYR A 40 9.38 -7.06 -2.35
C TYR A 40 9.68 -5.56 -2.50
N ASP A 41 9.83 -4.85 -1.40
CA ASP A 41 10.27 -3.46 -1.33
C ASP A 41 11.69 -3.28 -1.91
N LEU A 42 12.62 -4.14 -1.50
CA LEU A 42 13.99 -4.15 -2.03
C LEU A 42 14.04 -4.59 -3.50
N ALA A 43 13.23 -5.57 -3.87
CA ALA A 43 13.10 -6.01 -5.26
C ALA A 43 12.61 -4.86 -6.15
N TYR A 44 11.53 -4.19 -5.73
CA TYR A 44 11.00 -3.02 -6.42
C TYR A 44 12.07 -1.95 -6.60
N ALA A 45 12.77 -1.58 -5.52
CA ALA A 45 13.83 -0.58 -5.56
C ALA A 45 14.97 -0.96 -6.53
N THR A 46 15.42 -2.22 -6.48
CA THR A 46 16.46 -2.76 -7.38
C THR A 46 16.06 -2.61 -8.86
N TYR A 47 14.83 -2.97 -9.19
CA TYR A 47 14.32 -2.86 -10.55
C TYR A 47 14.16 -1.42 -11.01
N THR A 48 13.57 -0.55 -10.17
CA THR A 48 13.32 0.84 -10.55
C THR A 48 14.61 1.64 -10.66
N ASP A 49 15.58 1.40 -9.78
CA ASP A 49 16.87 2.08 -9.81
C ASP A 49 17.66 1.74 -11.09
N PHE A 50 17.70 0.46 -11.48
CA PHE A 50 18.27 0.08 -12.78
C PHE A 50 17.52 0.74 -13.95
N ALA A 51 16.18 0.69 -13.94
CA ALA A 51 15.38 1.24 -15.04
C ALA A 51 15.47 2.77 -15.16
N ALA A 52 15.76 3.47 -14.06
CA ALA A 52 16.00 4.90 -14.02
C ALA A 52 17.41 5.26 -14.54
N ARG A 53 18.44 4.53 -14.12
CA ARG A 53 19.83 4.75 -14.57
C ARG A 53 20.07 4.32 -16.02
N HIS A 54 19.34 3.31 -16.50
CA HIS A 54 19.52 2.73 -17.82
C HIS A 54 18.20 2.67 -18.61
N PRO A 55 17.57 3.82 -18.91
CA PRO A 55 16.21 3.85 -19.47
C PRO A 55 16.08 3.25 -20.87
N ARG A 56 17.20 3.11 -21.59
CA ARG A 56 17.32 2.56 -22.95
C ARG A 56 18.05 1.20 -23.00
N ALA A 57 18.37 0.60 -21.85
CA ALA A 57 19.03 -0.70 -21.82
C ALA A 57 18.16 -1.80 -22.47
N ARG A 58 18.82 -2.73 -23.16
CA ARG A 58 18.14 -3.93 -23.67
C ARG A 58 17.57 -4.73 -22.50
N GLY A 59 16.27 -5.03 -22.55
CA GLY A 59 15.57 -5.75 -21.49
C GLY A 59 15.03 -4.87 -20.35
N VAL A 60 15.19 -3.54 -20.40
CA VAL A 60 14.64 -2.62 -19.37
C VAL A 60 13.11 -2.72 -19.25
N ALA A 61 12.41 -3.07 -20.33
CA ALA A 61 10.96 -3.32 -20.28
C ALA A 61 10.61 -4.49 -19.35
N ALA A 62 11.37 -5.58 -19.39
CA ALA A 62 11.19 -6.73 -18.49
C ALA A 62 11.47 -6.34 -17.04
N VAL A 63 12.51 -5.52 -16.80
CA VAL A 63 12.80 -4.98 -15.45
C VAL A 63 11.66 -4.12 -14.93
N ARG A 64 11.09 -3.24 -15.77
CA ARG A 64 9.93 -2.41 -15.40
C ARG A 64 8.69 -3.24 -15.08
N ALA A 65 8.46 -4.32 -15.84
CA ALA A 65 7.37 -5.26 -15.57
C ALA A 65 7.60 -6.02 -14.26
N ALA A 66 8.83 -6.48 -13.99
CA ALA A 66 9.19 -7.11 -12.72
C ALA A 66 8.96 -6.17 -11.52
N ALA A 67 9.26 -4.87 -11.67
CA ALA A 67 8.92 -3.86 -10.67
C ALA A 67 7.40 -3.80 -10.38
N GLN A 68 6.56 -3.81 -11.42
CA GLN A 68 5.10 -3.79 -11.21
C GLN A 68 4.61 -5.04 -10.47
N LEU A 69 5.14 -6.21 -10.82
CA LEU A 69 4.82 -7.47 -10.14
C LEU A 69 5.27 -7.45 -8.67
N ALA A 70 6.47 -6.95 -8.40
CA ALA A 70 6.99 -6.81 -7.04
C ALA A 70 6.10 -5.88 -6.19
N LEU A 71 5.67 -4.74 -6.73
CA LEU A 71 4.79 -3.80 -6.02
C LEU A 71 3.43 -4.43 -5.67
N ARG A 72 2.81 -5.17 -6.61
CA ARG A 72 1.56 -5.92 -6.37
C ARG A 72 1.74 -7.02 -5.33
N ALA A 73 2.87 -7.74 -5.40
CA ALA A 73 3.21 -8.77 -4.42
C ALA A 73 3.42 -8.18 -3.02
N GLN A 74 4.07 -7.00 -2.93
CA GLN A 74 4.21 -6.24 -1.70
C GLN A 74 2.83 -5.88 -1.13
N ALA A 75 1.92 -5.34 -1.95
CA ALA A 75 0.57 -5.01 -1.51
C ALA A 75 -0.20 -6.23 -0.98
N THR A 76 -0.03 -7.39 -1.61
CA THR A 76 -0.61 -8.66 -1.16
C THR A 76 0.01 -9.15 0.16
N GLN A 77 1.33 -9.02 0.32
CA GLN A 77 2.02 -9.42 1.56
C GLN A 77 1.66 -8.50 2.73
N THR A 78 1.67 -7.19 2.52
CA THR A 78 1.27 -6.22 3.56
C THR A 78 -0.18 -6.42 3.96
N ALA A 79 -1.06 -6.76 3.01
CA ALA A 79 -2.43 -7.20 3.26
C ALA A 79 -2.50 -8.39 4.22
N LYS A 80 -1.75 -9.46 3.94
CA LYS A 80 -1.69 -10.66 4.80
C LYS A 80 -1.17 -10.33 6.20
N LEU A 81 -0.14 -9.49 6.29
CA LEU A 81 0.42 -9.05 7.57
C LEU A 81 -0.55 -8.18 8.36
N ALA A 82 -1.31 -7.32 7.69
CA ALA A 82 -2.34 -6.50 8.33
C ALA A 82 -3.44 -7.36 8.94
N LEU A 83 -3.91 -8.39 8.23
CA LEU A 83 -4.88 -9.34 8.75
C LEU A 83 -4.34 -10.17 9.91
N ALA A 84 -3.09 -10.66 9.80
CA ALA A 84 -2.46 -11.39 10.89
C ALA A 84 -2.33 -10.53 12.16
N ARG A 85 -2.09 -9.22 12.01
CA ARG A 85 -2.13 -8.29 13.14
C ARG A 85 -3.54 -8.14 13.69
N GLU A 86 -4.55 -7.95 12.85
CA GLU A 86 -5.94 -7.80 13.29
C GLU A 86 -6.48 -9.02 14.04
N SER A 87 -6.17 -10.24 13.59
CA SER A 87 -6.61 -11.47 14.25
C SER A 87 -5.97 -11.68 15.64
N THR A 88 -4.79 -11.11 15.89
CA THR A 88 -4.20 -11.11 17.26
C THR A 88 -4.85 -10.08 18.18
N LEU A 89 -5.56 -9.11 17.60
CA LEU A 89 -6.01 -7.91 18.27
C LEU A 89 -7.49 -8.02 18.70
N THR A 90 -8.34 -8.72 17.93
CA THR A 90 -9.74 -8.95 18.30
C THR A 90 -10.22 -10.35 17.95
N THR A 91 -11.05 -10.93 18.83
CA THR A 91 -11.74 -12.21 18.61
C THR A 91 -13.22 -12.04 18.26
N LEU A 92 -13.69 -10.79 18.16
CA LEU A 92 -15.07 -10.49 17.80
C LEU A 92 -15.29 -10.70 16.29
N PRO A 93 -16.49 -11.16 15.88
CA PRO A 93 -16.78 -11.33 14.47
C PRO A 93 -16.73 -9.99 13.71
N PRO A 94 -16.34 -9.99 12.43
CA PRO A 94 -16.43 -8.81 11.59
C PRO A 94 -17.87 -8.30 11.47
N GLU A 95 -18.04 -6.98 11.44
CA GLU A 95 -19.27 -6.29 11.08
C GLU A 95 -19.60 -6.58 9.61
N PRO A 96 -20.78 -7.14 9.29
CA PRO A 96 -21.14 -7.46 7.91
C PRO A 96 -21.15 -6.23 6.99
N SER A 97 -20.78 -6.46 5.73
CA SER A 97 -20.74 -5.47 4.64
C SER A 97 -19.86 -4.25 4.92
N SER A 98 -18.92 -4.37 5.86
CA SER A 98 -18.06 -3.28 6.26
C SER A 98 -16.71 -3.28 5.55
N VAL A 99 -16.20 -2.08 5.26
CA VAL A 99 -14.90 -1.86 4.63
C VAL A 99 -14.07 -0.91 5.48
N ALA A 100 -12.80 -1.22 5.68
CA ALA A 100 -11.84 -0.29 6.26
C ALA A 100 -10.65 -0.09 5.33
N VAL A 101 -10.11 1.12 5.27
CA VAL A 101 -8.90 1.43 4.50
C VAL A 101 -7.77 1.64 5.48
N LEU A 102 -6.67 0.90 5.27
CA LEU A 102 -5.48 1.00 6.11
C LEU A 102 -4.52 2.05 5.54
N PRO A 103 -3.66 2.66 6.40
CA PRO A 103 -2.58 3.51 5.92
C PRO A 103 -1.76 2.81 4.83
N LEU A 104 -1.50 3.53 3.75
CA LEU A 104 -0.77 2.98 2.61
C LEU A 104 0.70 2.81 2.99
N THR A 105 1.34 1.73 2.55
CA THR A 105 2.80 1.64 2.67
C THR A 105 3.42 2.54 1.60
N ILE A 106 4.19 3.55 2.01
CA ILE A 106 4.92 4.39 1.06
C ILE A 106 6.30 3.77 0.83
N ALA A 107 6.54 3.33 -0.39
CA ALA A 107 7.81 2.76 -0.82
C ALA A 107 8.71 3.86 -1.42
N GLY A 108 9.99 3.85 -1.05
CA GLY A 108 10.98 4.81 -1.55
C GLY A 108 11.22 5.95 -0.57
N ASP A 109 10.95 7.18 -1.00
CA ASP A 109 11.30 8.40 -0.27
C ASP A 109 10.56 8.53 1.08
N SER A 110 11.34 8.65 2.16
CA SER A 110 10.81 8.81 3.51
C SER A 110 10.14 10.17 3.73
N SER A 111 10.47 11.21 2.94
CA SER A 111 9.84 12.53 3.04
C SER A 111 8.34 12.48 2.70
N LEU A 112 7.93 11.46 1.94
CA LEU A 112 6.56 11.26 1.49
C LEU A 112 5.76 10.32 2.41
N GLN A 113 6.32 9.85 3.52
CA GLN A 113 5.59 9.01 4.48
C GLN A 113 4.25 9.60 4.98
N PRO A 114 4.11 10.93 5.18
CA PRO A 114 2.82 11.50 5.59
C PRO A 114 1.67 11.21 4.61
N LEU A 115 1.98 10.97 3.32
CA LEU A 115 0.99 10.56 2.32
C LEU A 115 0.38 9.18 2.61
N SER A 116 1.00 8.37 3.46
CA SER A 116 0.46 7.08 3.92
C SER A 116 -0.96 7.23 4.46
N ARG A 117 -1.13 8.15 5.41
CA ARG A 117 -2.42 8.45 6.04
C ARG A 117 -3.28 9.32 5.15
N GLY A 118 -2.69 10.36 4.55
CA GLY A 118 -3.42 11.27 3.66
C GLY A 118 -4.14 10.55 2.52
N LEU A 119 -3.46 9.60 1.85
CA LEU A 119 -4.08 8.82 0.78
C LEU A 119 -5.14 7.86 1.32
N ALA A 120 -4.95 7.26 2.49
CA ALA A 120 -5.94 6.40 3.10
C ALA A 120 -7.23 7.17 3.48
N GLU A 121 -7.10 8.39 3.99
CA GLU A 121 -8.23 9.29 4.30
C GLU A 121 -8.98 9.69 3.02
N LEU A 122 -8.27 10.02 1.93
CA LEU A 122 -8.91 10.30 0.63
C LEU A 122 -9.68 9.10 0.09
N ILE A 123 -9.04 7.92 0.06
CA ILE A 123 -9.68 6.69 -0.43
C ILE A 123 -10.90 6.35 0.45
N THR A 124 -10.81 6.53 1.76
CA THR A 124 -11.92 6.30 2.70
C THR A 124 -13.09 7.24 2.40
N SER A 125 -12.81 8.53 2.28
CA SER A 125 -13.84 9.55 2.06
C SER A 125 -14.48 9.44 0.67
N ASP A 126 -13.74 9.00 -0.34
CA ASP A 126 -14.29 8.67 -1.64
C ASP A 126 -15.17 7.40 -1.62
N LEU A 127 -14.70 6.32 -1.01
CA LEU A 127 -15.47 5.09 -0.88
C LEU A 127 -16.74 5.30 -0.04
N ALA A 128 -16.73 6.26 0.91
CA ALA A 128 -17.91 6.64 1.69
C ALA A 128 -19.04 7.26 0.85
N LEU A 129 -18.75 7.71 -0.38
CA LEU A 129 -19.78 8.19 -1.31
C LEU A 129 -20.59 7.06 -1.95
N VAL A 130 -20.13 5.82 -1.82
CA VAL A 130 -20.77 4.63 -2.35
C VAL A 130 -21.80 4.12 -1.35
N ARG A 131 -23.10 4.21 -1.67
CA ARG A 131 -24.18 4.02 -0.67
C ARG A 131 -24.29 2.58 -0.17
N SER A 132 -23.83 1.62 -0.96
CA SER A 132 -23.82 0.19 -0.62
C SER A 132 -22.68 -0.21 0.30
N LEU A 133 -21.73 0.70 0.57
CA LEU A 133 -20.60 0.44 1.46
C LEU A 133 -20.84 1.01 2.85
N ARG A 134 -20.51 0.20 3.86
CA ARG A 134 -20.37 0.67 5.23
C ARG A 134 -18.89 0.87 5.54
N LEU A 135 -18.41 2.11 5.46
CA LEU A 135 -17.03 2.42 5.80
C LEU A 135 -16.89 2.43 7.33
N LEU A 136 -15.86 1.75 7.83
CA LEU A 136 -15.43 1.85 9.20
C LEU A 136 -14.19 2.72 9.25
N GLU A 137 -14.31 3.86 9.92
CA GLU A 137 -13.16 4.68 10.25
C GLU A 137 -12.31 3.93 11.28
N ARG A 138 -11.01 3.83 11.00
CA ARG A 138 -10.06 3.31 11.97
C ARG A 138 -9.80 4.42 12.99
N MET A 139 -10.48 4.36 14.13
CA MET A 139 -10.00 5.05 15.33
C MET A 139 -8.56 4.63 15.57
N GLN A 140 -7.63 5.59 15.65
CA GLN A 140 -6.19 5.35 15.69
C GLN A 140 -5.79 4.46 16.87
N VAL A 141 -5.71 3.16 16.65
CA VAL A 141 -5.27 2.21 17.68
C VAL A 141 -3.81 2.48 18.08
N GLY A 142 -2.98 3.00 17.17
CA GLY A 142 -1.58 3.35 17.46
C GLY A 142 -1.42 4.45 18.50
N SER A 143 -2.06 5.60 18.29
CA SER A 143 -2.01 6.71 19.26
C SER A 143 -2.69 6.35 20.58
N LEU A 144 -3.75 5.53 20.55
CA LEU A 144 -4.36 4.98 21.77
C LEU A 144 -3.47 3.96 22.49
N LEU A 145 -2.72 3.13 21.76
CA LEU A 145 -1.77 2.17 22.35
C LEU A 145 -0.53 2.89 22.91
N ASP A 146 -0.08 3.96 22.28
CA ASP A 146 1.01 4.79 22.78
C ASP A 146 0.54 5.64 23.96
N GLU A 147 -0.69 6.18 23.94
CA GLU A 147 -1.36 6.79 25.10
C GLU A 147 -1.56 5.76 26.24
N LEU A 148 -1.88 4.51 25.92
CA LEU A 148 -1.94 3.40 26.88
C LEU A 148 -0.57 3.07 27.49
N LYS A 149 0.49 3.02 26.68
CA LYS A 149 1.86 2.83 27.18
C LYS A 149 2.33 4.00 28.04
N LEU A 150 1.90 5.22 27.72
CA LEU A 150 2.17 6.43 28.49
C LEU A 150 1.30 6.54 29.76
N SER A 151 0.09 5.95 29.77
CA SER A 151 -0.85 5.96 30.90
C SER A 151 -0.74 4.74 31.84
N GLN A 152 0.20 3.82 31.60
CA GLN A 152 0.48 2.66 32.46
C GLN A 152 0.85 3.00 33.92
N SER A 153 0.98 4.28 34.28
CA SER A 153 1.08 4.74 35.67
C SER A 153 -0.24 4.70 36.46
N ALA A 154 -1.40 4.50 35.82
CA ALA A 154 -2.68 4.35 36.53
C ALA A 154 -3.67 3.45 35.77
N ARG A 155 -4.03 2.32 36.41
CA ARG A 155 -5.11 1.35 36.08
C ARG A 155 -5.84 1.58 34.74
N VAL A 156 -5.66 0.63 33.81
CA VAL A 156 -6.43 0.55 32.56
C VAL A 156 -7.92 0.55 32.87
N ASP A 157 -8.64 1.61 32.48
CA ASP A 157 -10.08 1.70 32.59
C ASP A 157 -10.77 0.75 31.59
N SER A 158 -11.88 0.14 32.02
CA SER A 158 -12.76 -0.72 31.22
C SER A 158 -13.24 -0.05 29.93
N ALA A 159 -13.43 1.27 29.92
CA ALA A 159 -13.75 2.05 28.73
C ALA A 159 -12.59 2.09 27.73
N THR A 160 -11.35 2.06 28.21
CA THR A 160 -10.14 2.00 27.38
C THR A 160 -9.92 0.59 26.84
N ALA A 161 -10.16 -0.46 27.63
CA ALA A 161 -10.19 -1.84 27.14
C ALA A 161 -11.28 -2.06 26.07
N ALA A 162 -12.45 -1.43 26.20
CA ALA A 162 -13.51 -1.44 25.18
C ALA A 162 -13.21 -0.56 23.95
N ARG A 163 -12.31 0.43 24.04
CA ARG A 163 -11.79 1.21 22.88
C ARG A 163 -10.69 0.45 22.14
N VAL A 164 -9.84 -0.27 22.86
CA VAL A 164 -8.86 -1.21 22.30
C VAL A 164 -9.58 -2.38 21.62
N GLY A 165 -10.58 -2.98 22.28
CA GLY A 165 -11.42 -4.05 21.71
C GLY A 165 -12.31 -3.64 20.52
N ARG A 166 -12.35 -2.34 20.18
CA ARG A 166 -12.94 -1.77 18.96
C ARG A 166 -11.92 -1.68 17.82
N MET A 167 -10.93 -2.57 17.80
CA MET A 167 -10.16 -2.86 16.60
C MET A 167 -11.09 -3.11 15.42
N LEU A 168 -10.63 -2.75 14.21
CA LEU A 168 -11.42 -2.83 12.99
C LEU A 168 -12.09 -4.22 12.94
N ARG A 169 -13.43 -4.22 13.03
CA ARG A 169 -14.23 -5.42 12.77
C ARG A 169 -14.62 -5.37 11.31
N ALA A 170 -13.72 -4.95 10.43
CA ALA A 170 -14.05 -4.78 9.03
C ALA A 170 -14.14 -6.16 8.38
N GLU A 171 -15.26 -6.45 7.71
CA GLU A 171 -15.34 -7.69 6.93
C GLU A 171 -14.27 -7.70 5.83
N ARG A 172 -14.01 -6.51 5.27
CA ARG A 172 -13.04 -6.28 4.20
C ARG A 172 -12.10 -5.13 4.57
N MET A 173 -10.81 -5.33 4.42
CA MET A 173 -9.80 -4.29 4.54
C MET A 173 -9.16 -3.99 3.19
N VAL A 174 -8.88 -2.73 2.93
CA VAL A 174 -8.08 -2.28 1.81
C VAL A 174 -6.68 -1.95 2.33
N GLN A 175 -5.69 -2.66 1.80
CA GLN A 175 -4.27 -2.36 2.05
C GLN A 175 -3.63 -1.89 0.75
N GLY A 176 -3.10 -0.68 0.74
CA GLY A 176 -2.38 -0.14 -0.41
C GLY A 176 -0.87 -0.01 -0.19
N VAL A 177 -0.16 0.04 -1.31
CA VAL A 177 1.26 0.38 -1.41
C VAL A 177 1.40 1.43 -2.50
N ALA A 178 2.12 2.50 -2.21
CA ALA A 178 2.41 3.57 -3.16
C ALA A 178 3.91 3.77 -3.26
N ALA A 179 4.46 3.63 -4.47
CA ALA A 179 5.81 4.05 -4.78
C ALA A 179 5.76 5.45 -5.39
N LEU A 180 6.27 6.42 -4.64
CA LEU A 180 6.15 7.83 -4.96
C LEU A 180 7.54 8.43 -5.14
N THR A 181 7.69 9.26 -6.16
CA THR A 181 8.87 10.10 -6.34
C THR A 181 8.38 11.52 -6.54
N GLU A 182 8.84 12.46 -5.72
CA GLU A 182 8.46 13.87 -5.84
C GLU A 182 8.76 14.37 -7.26
N ASN A 183 7.78 15.04 -7.88
CA ASN A 183 7.85 15.50 -9.28
C ASN A 183 8.15 14.40 -10.33
N GLY A 184 8.09 13.13 -9.93
CA GLY A 184 8.50 11.98 -10.74
C GLY A 184 7.35 10.99 -10.98
N PRO A 185 7.68 9.71 -11.23
CA PRO A 185 6.68 8.66 -11.40
C PRO A 185 5.95 8.35 -10.10
N VAL A 186 4.67 7.97 -10.24
CA VAL A 186 3.83 7.43 -9.18
C VAL A 186 3.30 6.09 -9.62
N ARG A 187 3.37 5.11 -8.72
CA ARG A 187 2.71 3.82 -8.86
C ARG A 187 1.97 3.51 -7.58
N MET A 188 0.71 3.12 -7.68
CA MET A 188 -0.08 2.69 -6.54
C MET A 188 -0.74 1.35 -6.85
N SER A 189 -0.71 0.46 -5.88
CA SER A 189 -1.42 -0.81 -5.94
C SER A 189 -2.15 -1.02 -4.62
N ALA A 190 -3.32 -1.62 -4.69
CA ALA A 190 -4.07 -2.01 -3.49
C ALA A 190 -4.42 -3.49 -3.54
N ALA A 191 -4.71 -4.06 -2.38
CA ALA A 191 -5.27 -5.39 -2.21
C ALA A 191 -6.45 -5.32 -1.24
N VAL A 192 -7.47 -6.13 -1.50
CA VAL A 192 -8.61 -6.30 -0.58
C VAL A 192 -8.38 -7.59 0.20
N VAL A 193 -8.44 -7.48 1.51
CA VAL A 193 -8.32 -8.60 2.44
C VAL A 193 -9.65 -8.83 3.12
N ARG A 194 -10.04 -10.09 3.28
CA ARG A 194 -11.22 -10.45 4.04
C ARG A 194 -10.84 -11.07 5.38
N GLY A 195 -11.73 -10.96 6.35
CA GLY A 195 -11.54 -11.57 7.68
C GLY A 195 -11.28 -13.08 7.65
N ASP A 196 -11.69 -13.77 6.58
CA ASP A 196 -11.48 -15.21 6.36
C ASP A 196 -10.07 -15.58 5.81
N GLY A 197 -9.17 -14.62 5.65
CA GLY A 197 -7.83 -14.87 5.11
C GLY A 197 -7.70 -14.70 3.60
N GLN A 198 -8.81 -14.52 2.88
CA GLN A 198 -8.73 -14.37 1.42
C GLN A 198 -8.22 -12.97 1.05
N VAL A 199 -7.15 -12.96 0.24
CA VAL A 199 -6.59 -11.73 -0.33
C VAL A 199 -6.89 -11.71 -1.82
N ARG A 200 -7.54 -10.64 -2.26
CA ARG A 200 -7.74 -10.32 -3.67
C ARG A 200 -6.78 -9.21 -4.04
N ALA A 201 -5.89 -9.50 -5.00
CA ALA A 201 -5.08 -8.47 -5.61
C ALA A 201 -6.01 -7.42 -6.24
N GLY A 202 -5.78 -6.16 -5.91
CA GLY A 202 -6.62 -5.05 -6.34
C GLY A 202 -6.05 -4.32 -7.56
N PRO A 203 -6.59 -3.13 -7.86
CA PRO A 203 -6.15 -2.34 -8.99
C PRO A 203 -4.70 -1.87 -8.83
N GLU A 204 -4.08 -1.55 -9.96
CA GLU A 204 -2.81 -0.82 -10.03
C GLU A 204 -2.98 0.37 -10.96
N VAL A 205 -2.47 1.52 -10.53
CA VAL A 205 -2.47 2.76 -11.30
C VAL A 205 -1.06 3.31 -11.40
N ASN A 206 -0.74 3.91 -12.54
CA ASN A 206 0.59 4.39 -12.87
C ASN A 206 0.50 5.77 -13.53
N GLY A 207 1.36 6.71 -13.13
CA GLY A 207 1.39 8.05 -13.71
C GLY A 207 2.49 8.91 -13.13
N THR A 208 2.22 10.21 -13.00
CA THR A 208 3.18 11.20 -12.48
C THR A 208 2.67 11.82 -11.18
N PHE A 209 3.58 12.36 -10.39
CA PHE A 209 3.26 12.99 -9.10
C PHE A 209 2.24 14.13 -9.22
N LYS A 210 2.29 14.89 -10.33
CA LYS A 210 1.30 15.95 -10.62
C LYS A 210 -0.13 15.42 -10.76
N ARG A 211 -0.29 14.15 -11.14
CA ARG A 211 -1.57 13.45 -11.28
C ARG A 211 -1.92 12.61 -10.06
N LEU A 212 -1.21 12.76 -8.93
CA LEU A 212 -1.40 11.90 -7.75
C LEU A 212 -2.88 11.80 -7.32
N LEU A 213 -3.58 12.92 -7.29
CA LEU A 213 -5.00 12.98 -6.92
C LEU A 213 -5.90 12.28 -7.96
N ASP A 214 -5.62 12.43 -9.25
CA ASP A 214 -6.37 11.71 -10.30
C ASP A 214 -6.13 10.20 -10.22
N LEU A 215 -4.88 9.79 -10.00
CA LEU A 215 -4.51 8.38 -9.84
C LEU A 215 -5.18 7.77 -8.61
N GLU A 216 -5.34 8.53 -7.54
CA GLU A 216 -6.11 8.11 -6.37
C GLU A 216 -7.57 7.81 -6.74
N LYS A 217 -8.23 8.66 -7.54
CA LYS A 217 -9.58 8.38 -8.05
C LYS A 217 -9.63 7.12 -8.92
N GLU A 218 -8.67 6.97 -9.84
CA GLU A 218 -8.57 5.76 -10.66
C GLU A 218 -8.43 4.49 -9.78
N LEU A 219 -7.66 4.57 -8.70
CA LEU A 219 -7.50 3.48 -7.74
C LEU A 219 -8.81 3.17 -7.00
N VAL A 220 -9.53 4.19 -6.52
CA VAL A 220 -10.84 4.04 -5.86
C VAL A 220 -11.86 3.36 -6.76
N LEU A 221 -11.98 3.80 -8.02
CA LEU A 221 -12.91 3.22 -8.97
C LEU A 221 -12.59 1.73 -9.24
N GLY A 222 -11.31 1.41 -9.33
CA GLY A 222 -10.85 0.02 -9.42
C GLY A 222 -11.15 -0.79 -8.16
N LEU A 223 -11.01 -0.19 -6.98
CA LEU A 223 -11.31 -0.81 -5.69
C LEU A 223 -12.80 -1.12 -5.54
N ALA A 224 -13.68 -0.20 -5.91
CA ALA A 224 -15.12 -0.45 -5.91
C ALA A 224 -15.49 -1.69 -6.75
N SER A 225 -14.89 -1.81 -7.94
CA SER A 225 -15.08 -2.97 -8.81
C SER A 225 -14.58 -4.28 -8.14
N GLN A 226 -13.42 -4.24 -7.48
CA GLN A 226 -12.84 -5.39 -6.77
C GLN A 226 -13.64 -5.81 -5.52
N LEU A 227 -14.29 -4.85 -4.88
CA LEU A 227 -15.24 -5.07 -3.80
C LEU A 227 -16.58 -5.65 -4.31
N GLY A 228 -16.74 -5.85 -5.62
CA GLY A 228 -17.94 -6.39 -6.25
C GLY A 228 -19.06 -5.35 -6.39
N ILE A 229 -18.73 -4.07 -6.38
CA ILE A 229 -19.71 -2.98 -6.39
C ILE A 229 -19.80 -2.39 -7.78
N GLN A 230 -21.02 -2.32 -8.30
CA GLN A 230 -21.33 -1.57 -9.51
C GLN A 230 -21.69 -0.14 -9.12
N LEU A 231 -20.77 0.78 -9.38
CA LEU A 231 -21.01 2.21 -9.15
C LEU A 231 -22.06 2.72 -10.13
N THR A 232 -23.02 3.49 -9.62
CA THR A 232 -23.88 4.30 -10.48
C THR A 232 -23.07 5.45 -11.11
N GLU A 233 -23.51 5.98 -12.25
CA GLU A 233 -22.84 7.13 -12.86
C GLU A 233 -22.82 8.34 -11.91
N ALA A 234 -23.88 8.53 -11.11
CA ALA A 234 -23.94 9.59 -10.11
C ALA A 234 -22.88 9.42 -9.01
N GLU A 235 -22.69 8.19 -8.49
CA GLU A 235 -21.62 7.91 -7.52
C GLU A 235 -20.24 8.10 -8.13
N ARG A 236 -20.03 7.60 -9.35
CA ARG A 236 -18.77 7.79 -10.10
C ARG A 236 -18.42 9.27 -10.25
N GLN A 237 -19.38 10.09 -10.66
CA GLN A 237 -19.19 11.54 -10.83
C GLN A 237 -19.02 12.27 -9.49
N ARG A 238 -19.54 11.74 -8.38
CA ARG A 238 -19.28 12.29 -7.05
C ARG A 238 -17.85 12.00 -6.62
N ILE A 239 -17.39 10.75 -6.74
CA ILE A 239 -16.01 10.33 -6.47
C ILE A 239 -15.02 11.20 -7.27
N LEU A 240 -15.22 11.33 -8.58
CA LEU A 240 -14.33 12.12 -9.45
C LEU A 240 -14.27 13.62 -9.11
N ARG A 241 -15.29 14.16 -8.43
CA ARG A 241 -15.35 15.59 -8.04
C ARG A 241 -14.95 15.83 -6.58
N GLN A 242 -14.87 14.78 -5.78
CA GLN A 242 -14.57 14.81 -4.34
C GLN A 242 -13.08 15.01 -4.10
N GLY A 243 -12.75 15.65 -2.97
CA GLY A 243 -11.37 15.78 -2.50
C GLY A 243 -10.68 17.08 -2.92
N PRO A 244 -9.40 17.23 -2.55
CA PRO A 244 -8.64 18.45 -2.78
C PRO A 244 -8.44 18.69 -4.28
N ARG A 245 -8.48 19.96 -4.70
CA ARG A 245 -8.13 20.38 -6.06
C ARG A 245 -6.69 20.86 -6.19
N ASN A 246 -5.99 20.97 -5.06
CA ASN A 246 -4.63 21.49 -4.97
C ASN A 246 -3.75 20.45 -4.28
N LEU A 247 -2.76 19.94 -5.02
CA LEU A 247 -1.82 18.94 -4.53
C LEU A 247 -0.99 19.45 -3.34
N ALA A 248 -0.53 20.71 -3.36
CA ALA A 248 0.26 21.26 -2.26
C ALA A 248 -0.56 21.35 -0.96
N ALA A 249 -1.84 21.72 -1.04
CA ALA A 249 -2.74 21.71 0.11
C ALA A 249 -2.93 20.29 0.66
N PHE A 250 -3.03 19.29 -0.22
CA PHE A 250 -3.10 17.89 0.19
C PHE A 250 -1.81 17.39 0.85
N LEU A 251 -0.64 17.79 0.36
CA LEU A 251 0.64 17.47 0.98
C LEU A 251 0.75 18.08 2.37
N ALA A 252 0.39 19.35 2.53
CA ALA A 252 0.38 20.03 3.82
C ALA A 252 -0.61 19.40 4.80
N TYR A 253 -1.81 19.03 4.33
CA TYR A 253 -2.78 18.29 5.12
C TYR A 253 -2.21 16.94 5.59
N SER A 254 -1.60 16.19 4.68
CA SER A 254 -1.00 14.88 4.98
C SER A 254 0.11 15.00 6.01
N GLN A 255 0.96 16.04 5.91
CA GLN A 255 1.99 16.35 6.91
C GLN A 255 1.41 16.64 8.30
N GLY A 256 0.23 17.27 8.37
CA GLY A 256 -0.45 17.55 9.64
C GLY A 256 -1.14 16.33 10.29
N LEU A 257 -1.14 15.16 9.64
CA LEU A 257 -1.70 13.91 10.18
C LEU A 257 -0.67 13.04 10.93
N GLU A 258 0.61 13.40 10.86
CA GLU A 258 1.69 12.86 11.69
C GLU A 258 1.58 13.39 13.13
#